data_AF-A0A7G7YP81-F1
#
_entry.id   AF-A0A7G7YP81-F1
#
_cell.length_a   1.000
_cell.length_b   1.000
_cell.length_c   1.000
_cell.angle_alpha   90.00
_cell.angle_beta   90.00
_cell.angle_gamma   90.00
#
_symmetry.space_group_name_H-M   'P 1'
#
loop_
_entity.id
_entity.type
_entity.pdbx_description
1 polymer ?
#
loop_
_entity_poly.entity_id
_entity_poly.type
_entity_poly.pdbx_seq_one_letter_code
_entity_poly.pdbx_strand_id
1 'polypeptide(L)'
;MLNIRSITTSTPHPQASPLSALAPVRDSRRNAEQIKALLRHPRSRIRIAPNWKAPHVIVNMRSAQARIHASRHRVSPIMWEKLIGTPAPTDAPLFLVTLSAMVDEKSLRGPLRNVTVDIHSLFRSIVRNAWIQRDSEGESLTWTWHALLTQEQLEAEPLTTRPHAA
;
A
#
# COMPACT_ATOMS: atom_id res chain seq x y z
N MET A 1 15.48 41.19 54.15
CA MET A 1 14.46 40.24 53.66
C MET A 1 13.85 40.81 52.39
N LEU A 2 14.07 40.18 51.23
CA LEU A 2 13.25 40.32 50.02
C LEU A 2 13.64 39.16 49.10
N ASN A 3 12.71 38.21 48.98
CA ASN A 3 12.88 36.92 48.32
C ASN A 3 12.11 37.01 46.99
N ILE A 4 12.82 37.19 45.86
CA ILE A 4 12.18 37.25 44.54
C ILE A 4 12.14 35.83 43.98
N ARG A 5 10.96 35.22 44.02
CA ARG A 5 10.67 33.95 43.33
C ARG A 5 10.50 34.19 41.84
N SER A 6 11.24 33.43 41.04
CA SER A 6 11.09 33.28 39.59
C SER A 6 9.76 32.58 39.26
N ILE A 7 9.06 33.02 38.21
CA ILE A 7 8.04 32.23 37.52
C ILE A 7 8.31 32.34 36.03
N THR A 8 9.06 31.38 35.50
CA THR A 8 9.23 31.18 34.06
C THR A 8 8.19 30.14 33.64
N THR A 9 7.09 30.59 33.04
CA THR A 9 6.05 29.71 32.48
C THR A 9 6.57 29.10 31.18
N SER A 10 7.16 27.90 31.25
CA SER A 10 7.52 27.12 30.07
C SER A 10 6.27 26.45 29.50
N THR A 11 5.75 26.99 28.40
CA THR A 11 4.70 26.40 27.58
C THR A 11 5.16 25.05 27.02
N PRO A 12 4.43 23.92 27.23
CA PRO A 12 4.84 22.65 26.65
C PRO A 12 4.55 22.63 25.15
N HIS A 13 5.61 22.49 24.36
CA HIS A 13 5.59 22.26 22.92
C HIS A 13 4.91 20.90 22.63
N PRO A 14 3.96 20.80 21.70
CA PRO A 14 3.34 19.52 21.35
C PRO A 14 4.41 18.63 20.71
N GLN A 15 4.84 17.59 21.44
CA GLN A 15 5.74 16.57 20.92
C GLN A 15 5.09 15.91 19.70
N ALA A 16 5.73 16.08 18.54
CA ALA A 16 5.41 15.32 17.34
C ALA A 16 5.56 13.83 17.68
N SER A 17 4.43 13.12 17.75
CA SER A 17 4.45 11.67 17.94
C SER A 17 5.20 11.05 16.76
N PRO A 18 6.20 10.17 17.01
CA PRO A 18 6.91 9.52 15.92
C PRO A 18 5.90 8.74 15.07
N LEU A 19 6.05 8.80 13.74
CA LEU A 19 5.19 8.09 12.77
C LEU A 19 5.13 6.57 13.05
N SER A 20 6.08 6.04 13.83
CA SER A 20 6.14 4.67 14.33
C SER A 20 5.05 4.31 15.36
N ALA A 21 4.40 5.29 15.99
CA ALA A 21 3.32 5.07 16.97
C ALA A 21 1.93 4.91 16.33
N LEU A 22 1.83 5.08 15.01
CA LEU A 22 0.62 4.72 14.26
C LEU A 22 0.54 3.20 14.18
N ALA A 23 -0.05 2.58 15.20
CA ALA A 23 -0.42 1.17 15.14
C ALA A 23 -1.16 0.93 13.81
N PRO A 24 -0.72 -0.03 12.97
CA PRO A 24 -1.43 -0.32 11.74
C PRO A 24 -2.86 -0.70 12.13
N VAL A 25 -3.81 0.09 11.64
CA VAL A 25 -5.24 -0.13 11.85
C VAL A 25 -5.48 -1.59 11.48
N ARG A 26 -6.07 -2.40 12.38
CA ARG A 26 -6.33 -3.82 12.12
C ARG A 26 -7.02 -4.03 10.76
N ASP A 27 -7.79 -3.03 10.33
CA ASP A 27 -8.41 -2.93 9.01
C ASP A 27 -7.39 -2.90 7.87
N SER A 28 -6.32 -2.09 7.94
CA SER A 28 -5.30 -2.01 6.88
C SER A 28 -4.60 -3.34 6.60
N ARG A 29 -4.28 -4.10 7.66
CA ARG A 29 -3.69 -5.44 7.51
C ARG A 29 -4.66 -6.41 6.84
N ARG A 30 -5.91 -6.45 7.33
CA ARG A 30 -6.97 -7.28 6.76
C ARG A 30 -7.23 -6.94 5.28
N ASN A 31 -7.27 -5.65 4.95
CA ASN A 31 -7.45 -5.17 3.59
C ASN A 31 -6.28 -5.60 2.68
N ALA A 32 -5.05 -5.50 3.18
CA ALA A 32 -3.87 -5.97 2.45
C ALA A 32 -3.89 -7.49 2.22
N GLU A 33 -4.27 -8.27 3.22
CA GLU A 33 -4.48 -9.72 3.11
C GLU A 33 -5.54 -10.07 2.06
N GLN A 34 -6.66 -9.36 2.06
CA GLN A 34 -7.73 -9.54 1.08
C GLN A 34 -7.26 -9.22 -0.35
N ILE A 35 -6.49 -8.15 -0.54
CA ILE A 35 -5.94 -7.77 -1.85
C ILE A 35 -4.88 -8.77 -2.31
N LYS A 36 -4.02 -9.27 -1.41
CA LYS A 36 -3.07 -10.34 -1.71
C LYS A 36 -3.76 -11.63 -2.13
N ALA A 37 -4.82 -12.03 -1.42
CA ALA A 37 -5.63 -13.18 -1.80
C ALA A 37 -6.25 -13.01 -3.20
N LEU A 38 -6.73 -11.79 -3.51
CA LEU A 38 -7.22 -11.44 -4.84
C LEU A 38 -6.13 -11.59 -5.91
N LEU A 39 -4.92 -11.11 -5.64
CA LEU A 39 -3.78 -11.21 -6.54
C LEU A 39 -3.34 -12.66 -6.78
N ARG A 40 -3.44 -13.55 -5.79
CA ARG A 40 -3.19 -14.99 -5.96
C ARG A 40 -4.26 -15.67 -6.82
N HIS A 41 -5.49 -15.15 -6.82
CA HIS A 41 -6.60 -15.72 -7.58
C HIS A 41 -6.37 -15.68 -9.11
N PRO A 42 -6.79 -16.70 -9.89
CA PRO A 42 -6.62 -16.70 -11.35
C PRO A 42 -7.29 -15.54 -12.10
N ARG A 43 -8.29 -14.88 -11.48
CA ARG A 43 -9.00 -13.73 -12.06
C ARG A 43 -8.19 -12.45 -12.09
N SER A 44 -7.20 -12.30 -11.19
CA SER A 44 -6.30 -11.13 -11.21
C SER A 44 -5.33 -11.17 -12.37
N ARG A 45 -5.06 -12.35 -12.93
CA ARG A 45 -4.18 -12.50 -14.08
C ARG A 45 -4.87 -11.92 -15.31
N ILE A 46 -4.25 -10.92 -15.92
CA ILE A 46 -4.76 -10.26 -17.13
C ILE A 46 -4.99 -11.33 -18.20
N ARG A 47 -6.19 -11.32 -18.78
CA ARG A 47 -6.56 -12.11 -19.95
C ARG A 47 -6.96 -11.14 -21.06
N ILE A 48 -6.45 -11.36 -22.26
CA ILE A 48 -6.90 -10.64 -23.45
C ILE A 48 -8.25 -11.24 -23.85
N ALA A 49 -9.30 -10.83 -23.15
CA ALA A 49 -10.68 -11.18 -23.44
C ALA A 49 -11.52 -9.90 -23.38
N PRO A 50 -12.48 -9.71 -24.30
CA PRO A 50 -13.20 -8.44 -24.46
C PRO A 50 -14.04 -8.03 -23.24
N ASN A 51 -14.33 -8.95 -22.34
CA ASN A 51 -15.09 -8.71 -21.11
C ASN A 51 -14.24 -8.83 -19.82
N TRP A 52 -12.91 -8.97 -19.94
CA TRP A 52 -12.07 -9.09 -18.77
C TRP A 52 -12.02 -7.75 -18.01
N LYS A 53 -12.30 -7.80 -16.72
CA LYS A 53 -12.17 -6.68 -15.80
C LYS A 53 -11.27 -7.11 -14.64
N ALA A 54 -10.37 -6.22 -14.24
CA ALA A 54 -9.56 -6.45 -13.06
C ALA A 54 -10.49 -6.68 -11.84
N PRO A 55 -10.24 -7.72 -11.04
CA PRO A 55 -11.00 -7.90 -9.82
C PRO A 55 -10.73 -6.73 -8.87
N HIS A 56 -11.71 -6.42 -8.02
CA HIS A 56 -11.61 -5.31 -7.09
C HIS A 56 -12.17 -5.66 -5.71
N VAL A 57 -11.77 -4.86 -4.73
CA VAL A 57 -12.31 -4.87 -3.37
C VAL A 57 -12.68 -3.45 -2.96
N ILE A 58 -13.69 -3.31 -2.11
CA ILE A 58 -14.01 -2.03 -1.47
C ILE A 58 -13.34 -2.01 -0.11
N VAL A 59 -12.52 -0.99 0.12
CA VAL A 59 -11.77 -0.80 1.34
C VAL A 59 -12.27 0.46 2.03
N ASN A 60 -12.70 0.32 3.28
CA ASN A 60 -13.01 1.45 4.14
C ASN A 60 -11.74 1.84 4.90
N MET A 61 -11.25 3.04 4.63
CA MET A 61 -10.10 3.65 5.29
C MET A 61 -10.59 4.73 6.26
N ARG A 62 -9.67 5.30 7.04
CA ARG A 62 -10.02 6.37 7.98
C ARG A 62 -10.43 7.63 7.21
N SER A 63 -9.73 7.93 6.12
CA SER A 63 -9.92 9.15 5.35
C SER A 63 -10.91 9.03 4.19
N ALA A 64 -11.29 7.84 3.75
CA ALA A 64 -12.20 7.64 2.62
C ALA A 64 -12.63 6.17 2.44
N GLN A 65 -13.60 5.92 1.56
CA GLN A 65 -13.82 4.61 0.96
C GLN A 65 -13.13 4.55 -0.41
N ALA A 66 -12.38 3.49 -0.67
CA ALA A 66 -11.70 3.28 -1.95
C ALA A 66 -12.11 1.97 -2.59
N ARG A 67 -12.25 1.98 -3.92
CA ARG A 67 -12.31 0.78 -4.74
C ARG A 67 -10.90 0.46 -5.23
N ILE A 68 -10.34 -0.66 -4.78
CA ILE A 68 -9.00 -1.11 -5.14
C ILE A 68 -9.09 -2.21 -6.18
N HIS A 69 -8.59 -1.94 -7.39
CA HIS A 69 -8.37 -2.94 -8.43
C HIS A 69 -6.97 -3.51 -8.28
N ALA A 70 -6.84 -4.83 -8.39
CA ALA A 70 -5.56 -5.49 -8.35
C ALA A 70 -5.45 -6.52 -9.48
N SER A 71 -4.47 -6.33 -10.34
CA SER A 71 -4.20 -7.22 -11.47
C SER A 71 -2.73 -7.61 -11.51
N ARG A 72 -2.46 -8.71 -12.20
CA ARG A 72 -1.09 -9.18 -12.45
C ARG A 72 -0.92 -9.64 -13.88
N HIS A 73 0.23 -9.34 -14.44
CA HIS A 73 0.64 -9.76 -15.78
C HIS A 73 1.95 -10.55 -15.68
N ARG A 74 2.05 -11.69 -16.35
CA ARG A 74 3.30 -12.47 -16.36
C ARG A 74 4.32 -11.74 -17.23
N VAL A 75 5.52 -11.53 -16.71
CA VAL A 75 6.61 -10.89 -17.47
C VAL A 75 7.73 -11.88 -17.74
N SER A 76 8.45 -11.66 -18.83
CA SER A 76 9.65 -12.45 -19.15
C SER A 76 10.86 -11.94 -18.34
N PRO A 77 11.89 -12.78 -18.13
CA PRO A 77 13.15 -12.35 -17.53
C PRO A 77 13.78 -11.13 -18.22
N ILE A 78 13.72 -11.08 -19.55
CA ILE A 78 14.22 -9.96 -20.36
C ILE A 78 13.46 -8.67 -20.02
N MET A 79 12.13 -8.74 -19.86
CA MET A 79 11.34 -7.56 -19.51
C MET A 79 11.60 -7.11 -18.06
N TRP A 80 11.78 -8.04 -17.14
CA TRP A 80 12.16 -7.76 -15.76
C TRP A 80 13.48 -6.97 -15.71
N GLU A 81 14.51 -7.47 -16.38
CA GLU A 81 15.81 -6.81 -16.42
C GLU A 81 15.74 -5.42 -17.06
N LYS A 82 14.95 -5.26 -18.14
CA LYS A 82 14.71 -3.94 -18.74
C LYS A 82 14.04 -2.95 -17.79
N LEU A 83 13.15 -3.39 -16.91
CA LEU A 83 12.41 -2.52 -15.99
C LEU A 83 13.22 -2.14 -14.75
N ILE A 84 14.01 -3.06 -14.19
CA ILE A 84 14.70 -2.86 -12.90
C ILE A 84 16.21 -2.65 -13.07
N GLY A 85 16.78 -3.00 -14.22
CA GLY A 85 18.23 -2.95 -14.46
C GLY A 85 19.01 -4.09 -13.78
N THR A 86 18.32 -5.06 -13.18
CA THR A 86 18.92 -6.22 -12.50
C THR A 86 18.46 -7.52 -13.14
N PRO A 87 19.32 -8.56 -13.20
CA PRO A 87 18.93 -9.84 -13.75
C PRO A 87 17.72 -10.42 -12.99
N ALA A 88 16.85 -11.10 -13.72
CA ALA A 88 15.70 -11.74 -13.11
C ALA A 88 16.11 -12.93 -12.22
N PRO A 89 15.43 -13.16 -11.09
CA PRO A 89 15.58 -14.38 -10.32
C PRO A 89 15.31 -15.61 -11.19
N THR A 90 16.17 -16.63 -11.07
CA THR A 90 16.04 -17.89 -11.80
C THR A 90 14.86 -18.72 -11.25
N ASP A 91 14.22 -19.49 -12.13
CA ASP A 91 13.25 -20.55 -11.80
C ASP A 91 11.93 -20.14 -11.12
N ALA A 92 11.60 -18.84 -11.06
CA ALA A 92 10.32 -18.37 -10.56
C ALA A 92 9.49 -17.63 -11.63
N PRO A 93 8.16 -17.85 -11.70
CA PRO A 93 7.28 -16.95 -12.46
C PRO A 93 7.39 -15.51 -11.96
N LEU A 94 7.53 -14.56 -12.88
CA LEU A 94 7.64 -13.14 -12.61
C LEU A 94 6.36 -12.41 -13.00
N PHE A 95 5.96 -11.43 -12.19
CA PHE A 95 4.73 -10.68 -12.40
C PHE A 95 4.95 -9.18 -12.29
N LEU A 96 4.37 -8.45 -13.24
CA LEU A 96 4.03 -7.04 -13.06
C LEU A 96 2.64 -6.96 -12.43
N VAL A 97 2.58 -6.45 -11.20
CA VAL A 97 1.34 -6.22 -10.45
C VAL A 97 0.96 -4.77 -10.60
N THR A 98 -0.32 -4.52 -10.89
CA THR A 98 -0.90 -3.18 -10.93
C THR A 98 -1.94 -3.06 -9.83
N LEU A 99 -1.74 -2.08 -8.95
CA LEU A 99 -2.68 -1.69 -7.91
C LEU A 99 -3.25 -0.32 -8.28
N SER A 100 -4.57 -0.22 -8.40
CA SER A 100 -5.24 1.05 -8.68
C SER A 100 -6.34 1.30 -7.66
N ALA A 101 -6.24 2.42 -6.94
CA ALA A 101 -7.24 2.88 -6.00
C ALA A 101 -8.03 4.02 -6.63
N MET A 102 -9.35 3.91 -6.61
CA MET A 102 -10.26 4.99 -6.96
C MET A 102 -11.11 5.34 -5.75
N VAL A 103 -11.17 6.63 -5.40
CA VAL A 103 -11.94 7.14 -4.28
C VAL A 103 -13.12 7.94 -4.79
N ASP A 104 -14.30 7.71 -4.21
CA ASP A 104 -15.46 8.56 -4.43
C ASP A 104 -15.31 9.84 -3.61
N GLU A 105 -15.45 11.00 -4.28
CA GLU A 105 -15.36 12.32 -3.66
C GLU A 105 -16.34 12.46 -2.48
N LYS A 106 -17.54 11.87 -2.60
CA LYS A 106 -18.56 11.91 -1.54
C LYS A 106 -18.17 11.12 -0.29
N SER A 107 -17.20 10.22 -0.40
CA SER A 107 -16.72 9.39 0.71
C SER A 107 -15.57 10.02 1.49
N LEU A 108 -15.04 11.16 1.01
CA LEU A 108 -13.87 11.83 1.60
C LEU A 108 -14.16 12.32 3.03
N ARG A 109 -13.23 12.02 3.92
CA ARG A 109 -13.23 12.44 5.33
C ARG A 109 -11.94 13.18 5.61
N GLY A 110 -11.98 14.48 5.32
CA GLY A 110 -10.86 15.40 5.53
C GLY A 110 -9.95 15.56 4.30
N PRO A 111 -8.72 16.05 4.50
CA PRO A 111 -7.83 16.45 3.41
C PRO A 111 -7.38 15.31 2.50
N LEU A 112 -7.24 15.57 1.19
CA LEU A 112 -6.76 14.59 0.19
C LEU A 112 -5.42 13.95 0.57
N ARG A 113 -4.51 14.71 1.19
CA ARG A 113 -3.22 14.19 1.69
C ARG A 113 -3.39 12.97 2.61
N ASN A 114 -4.45 12.93 3.42
CA ASN A 114 -4.69 11.81 4.34
C ASN A 114 -5.08 10.55 3.55
N VAL A 115 -5.86 10.72 2.49
CA VAL A 115 -6.24 9.64 1.55
C VAL A 115 -5.01 9.09 0.83
N THR A 116 -4.14 9.98 0.34
CA THR A 116 -2.88 9.58 -0.28
C THR A 116 -2.02 8.76 0.70
N VAL A 117 -1.91 9.20 1.96
CA VAL A 117 -1.16 8.46 3.00
C VAL A 117 -1.77 7.09 3.28
N ASP A 118 -3.10 7.01 3.44
CA ASP A 118 -3.81 5.75 3.71
C ASP A 118 -3.60 4.75 2.55
N ILE A 119 -3.73 5.21 1.29
CA ILE A 119 -3.56 4.38 0.10
C ILE A 119 -2.11 3.94 -0.07
N HIS A 120 -1.15 4.86 0.08
CA HIS A 120 0.28 4.52 -0.02
C HIS A 120 0.70 3.52 1.06
N SER A 121 0.18 3.68 2.29
CA SER A 121 0.43 2.74 3.38
C SER A 121 -0.14 1.36 3.08
N LEU A 122 -1.37 1.31 2.54
CA LEU A 122 -2.00 0.06 2.11
C LEU A 122 -1.20 -0.61 0.99
N PHE A 123 -0.87 0.11 -0.09
CA PHE A 123 -0.12 -0.46 -1.21
C PHE A 123 1.26 -0.95 -0.79
N ARG A 124 1.98 -0.18 0.03
CA ARG A 124 3.30 -0.59 0.55
C ARG A 124 3.23 -1.87 1.38
N SER A 125 2.13 -2.10 2.10
CA SER A 125 1.93 -3.34 2.86
C SER A 125 1.69 -4.57 1.96
N ILE A 126 1.20 -4.37 0.74
CA ILE A 126 0.93 -5.43 -0.24
C ILE A 126 2.21 -5.82 -0.97
N VAL A 127 2.93 -4.85 -1.55
CA VAL A 127 4.08 -5.07 -2.44
C VAL A 127 5.44 -4.96 -1.71
N ARG A 128 5.50 -5.36 -0.45
CA ARG A 128 6.70 -5.22 0.41
C ARG A 128 7.99 -5.65 -0.30
N ASN A 129 9.02 -4.80 -0.21
CA ASN A 129 10.36 -5.04 -0.77
C ASN A 129 10.39 -5.30 -2.30
N ALA A 130 9.33 -4.90 -3.02
CA ALA A 130 9.32 -4.94 -4.48
C ALA A 130 9.90 -3.64 -5.05
N TRP A 131 10.35 -3.73 -6.31
CA TRP A 131 10.48 -2.55 -7.14
C TRP A 131 9.10 -1.93 -7.37
N ILE A 132 9.00 -0.59 -7.32
CA ILE A 132 7.73 0.15 -7.41
C ILE A 132 7.90 1.34 -8.35
N GLN A 133 6.95 1.49 -9.28
CA GLN A 133 6.71 2.71 -10.04
C GLN A 133 5.31 3.25 -9.71
N ARG A 134 5.15 4.57 -9.66
CA ARG A 134 3.89 5.24 -9.35
C ARG A 134 3.51 6.13 -10.52
N ASP A 135 2.33 5.91 -11.07
CA ASP A 135 1.89 6.56 -12.31
C ASP A 135 0.86 7.66 -12.06
N SER A 136 0.07 7.58 -10.98
CA SER A 136 -0.88 8.61 -10.59
C SER A 136 -0.93 8.73 -9.07
N GLU A 137 -0.94 9.96 -8.56
CA GLU A 137 -1.00 10.26 -7.12
C GLU A 137 -2.09 11.29 -6.80
N GLY A 138 -3.35 10.85 -6.77
CA GLY A 138 -4.50 11.67 -6.39
C GLY A 138 -5.10 12.49 -7.52
N GLU A 139 -4.55 12.39 -8.74
CA GLU A 139 -5.18 12.90 -9.95
C GLU A 139 -6.52 12.21 -10.16
N SER A 140 -7.61 12.98 -10.32
CA SER A 140 -8.98 12.46 -10.43
C SER A 140 -9.33 11.45 -9.31
N LEU A 141 -8.81 11.66 -8.09
CA LEU A 141 -9.00 10.76 -6.95
C LEU A 141 -8.56 9.31 -7.24
N THR A 142 -7.50 9.17 -8.04
CA THR A 142 -6.93 7.89 -8.46
C THR A 142 -5.47 7.78 -8.07
N TRP A 143 -5.08 6.60 -7.58
CA TRP A 143 -3.69 6.26 -7.27
C TRP A 143 -3.33 4.94 -7.92
N THR A 144 -2.25 4.92 -8.70
CA THR A 144 -1.82 3.72 -9.44
C THR A 144 -0.36 3.40 -9.17
N TRP A 145 -0.12 2.19 -8.66
CA TRP A 145 1.22 1.64 -8.46
C TRP A 145 1.43 0.41 -9.33
N HIS A 146 2.64 0.30 -9.87
CA HIS A 146 3.17 -0.87 -10.52
C HIS A 146 4.27 -1.46 -9.67
N ALA A 147 4.25 -2.78 -9.49
CA ALA A 147 5.28 -3.49 -8.74
C ALA A 147 5.72 -4.75 -9.47
N LEU A 148 7.00 -5.07 -9.38
CA LEU A 148 7.55 -6.32 -9.90
C LEU A 148 7.76 -7.31 -8.76
N LEU A 149 7.10 -8.46 -8.88
CA LEU A 149 7.04 -9.49 -7.86
C LEU A 149 7.37 -10.86 -8.44
N THR A 150 8.11 -11.67 -7.69
CA THR A 150 8.23 -13.12 -7.95
C THR A 150 6.98 -13.86 -7.46
N GLN A 151 6.80 -15.10 -7.91
CA GLN A 151 5.75 -15.98 -7.40
C GLN A 151 5.85 -16.15 -5.88
N GLU A 152 7.05 -16.33 -5.34
CA GLU A 152 7.29 -16.47 -3.90
C GLU A 152 6.82 -15.24 -3.13
N GLN A 153 7.16 -14.02 -3.59
CA GLN A 153 6.71 -12.79 -2.94
C GLN A 153 5.19 -12.61 -3.00
N LEU A 154 4.55 -13.10 -4.06
CA LEU A 154 3.09 -13.09 -4.19
C LEU A 154 2.43 -14.06 -3.21
N GLU A 155 3.03 -15.22 -2.99
CA GLU A 155 2.53 -16.28 -2.12
C GLU A 155 2.91 -16.08 -0.64
N ALA A 156 3.95 -15.31 -0.37
CA ALA A 156 4.42 -15.01 0.97
C ALA A 156 3.27 -14.47 1.85
N GLU A 157 2.96 -15.22 2.90
CA GLU A 157 2.04 -14.79 3.93
C GLU A 157 2.57 -13.49 4.58
N PRO A 158 1.69 -12.54 4.93
CA PRO A 158 2.13 -11.39 5.69
C PRO A 158 2.70 -11.90 7.02
N LEU A 159 4.00 -11.67 7.23
CA LEU A 159 4.68 -12.01 8.49
C LEU A 159 3.82 -11.53 9.65
N THR A 160 3.25 -12.48 10.38
CA THR A 160 2.63 -12.25 11.66
C THR A 160 3.75 -11.79 12.57
N THR A 161 3.93 -10.47 12.73
CA THR A 161 4.76 -9.95 13.80
C THR A 161 4.13 -10.44 15.10
N ARG A 162 4.63 -11.55 15.64
CA ARG A 162 4.37 -11.92 17.03
C ARG A 162 4.87 -10.73 17.85
N PRO A 163 4.05 -10.15 18.75
CA PRO A 163 4.59 -9.17 19.68
C PRO A 163 5.72 -9.86 20.44
N HIS A 164 6.91 -9.27 20.40
CA HIS A 164 7.99 -9.63 21.30
C HIS A 164 7.43 -9.45 22.72
N ALA A 165 7.15 -10.56 23.39
CA ALA A 165 7.00 -10.55 24.84
C ALA A 165 8.39 -10.24 25.40
N ALA A 166 8.50 -9.09 26.05
CA ALA A 166 9.56 -8.79 26.99
C ALA A 166 8.95 -8.84 28.39
#